data_AF-A0A3D3YXZ6-F1
#
_entry.id   AF-A0A3D3YXZ6-F1
#
_cell.length_a   1.000
_cell.length_b   1.000
_cell.length_c   1.000
_cell.angle_alpha   90.00
_cell.angle_beta   90.00
_cell.angle_gamma   90.00
#
_symmetry.space_group_name_H-M   'P 1'
#
loop_
_entity.id
_entity.type
_entity.pdbx_description
1 polymer ?
#
loop_
_entity_poly.entity_id
_entity_poly.type
_entity_poly.pdbx_seq_one_letter_code
_entity_poly.pdbx_strand_id
1 'polypeptide(L)'
;GWVVDKVEDIDAPGLVASFLRELYMDRDDNVPPRVLVPAWPADQAVLEEWLSTVRGSRVRINVPARGDGRRLLQVVEHNAREAFARHKLKRASDFGSRSRALAELGDVLGLPIAPLRIECYDISNLGPTDKVASMVVFEDGLPKRTDYRKFEIKGVVGQDDFASMEEVLRRRFARLRAEAPQEESVPGAAKRPRRFAYPPSLVVVDGGRGQLSVAERVLAEAGLDLPVIGLAKRLEEVYLPGQPEPLLIPRGSEALFVLQHIRDEA
;
A
#
# COMPACT_ATOMS: atom_id res chain seq x y z
N GLY A 1 6.57 -9.02 20.66
CA GLY A 1 6.63 -9.79 19.40
C GLY A 1 7.66 -9.12 18.52
N TRP A 2 8.44 -9.90 17.78
CA TRP A 2 9.42 -9.40 16.82
C TRP A 2 8.72 -9.25 15.47
N VAL A 3 8.90 -8.11 14.80
CA VAL A 3 8.35 -7.81 13.48
C VAL A 3 9.51 -7.39 12.60
N VAL A 4 9.72 -8.11 11.49
CA VAL A 4 10.71 -7.73 10.48
C VAL A 4 10.04 -6.79 9.50
N ASP A 5 10.49 -5.54 9.48
CA ASP A 5 9.97 -4.51 8.58
C ASP A 5 10.83 -4.32 7.32
N LYS A 6 11.95 -5.04 7.18
CA LYS A 6 12.77 -5.06 5.97
C LYS A 6 12.58 -6.37 5.21
N VAL A 7 12.17 -6.27 3.95
CA VAL A 7 12.19 -7.42 3.04
C VAL A 7 13.63 -7.59 2.58
N GLU A 8 14.37 -8.45 3.27
CA GLU A 8 15.61 -9.01 2.73
C GLU A 8 15.23 -9.98 1.59
N ASP A 9 16.04 -10.09 0.53
CA ASP A 9 15.87 -11.08 -0.56
C ASP A 9 16.17 -12.50 -0.05
N ILE A 10 15.39 -12.93 0.94
CA ILE A 10 15.56 -14.17 1.67
C ILE A 10 14.24 -14.92 1.58
N ASP A 11 14.32 -16.15 1.09
CA ASP A 11 13.19 -17.06 1.03
C ASP A 11 12.74 -17.49 2.44
N ALA A 12 11.57 -18.13 2.54
CA ALA A 12 11.04 -18.55 3.84
C ALA A 12 12.04 -19.44 4.63
N PRO A 13 12.75 -20.41 4.02
CA PRO A 13 13.81 -21.15 4.68
C PRO A 13 14.94 -20.29 5.25
N GLY A 14 15.49 -19.35 4.47
CA GLY A 14 16.54 -18.46 4.93
C GLY A 14 16.06 -17.54 6.06
N LEU A 15 14.81 -17.09 6.01
CA LEU A 15 14.22 -16.22 7.03
C LEU A 15 14.07 -16.95 8.36
N VAL A 16 13.57 -18.19 8.34
CA VAL A 16 13.48 -19.03 9.55
C VAL A 16 14.88 -19.29 10.12
N ALA A 17 15.87 -19.56 9.26
CA ALA A 17 17.26 -19.78 9.70
C ALA A 17 17.88 -18.54 10.36
N SER A 18 17.69 -17.36 9.77
CA SER A 18 18.13 -16.08 10.35
C SER A 18 17.48 -15.84 11.70
N PHE A 19 16.15 -16.01 11.77
CA PHE A 19 15.40 -15.77 13.00
C PHE A 19 15.77 -16.72 14.13
N LEU A 20 15.99 -18.01 13.83
CA LEU A 20 16.44 -18.97 14.85
C LEU A 20 17.82 -18.61 15.40
N ARG A 21 18.74 -18.13 14.54
CA ARG A 21 20.05 -17.65 14.99
C ARG A 21 19.89 -16.46 15.92
N GLU A 22 19.24 -15.39 15.47
CA GLU A 22 19.06 -14.17 16.27
C GLU A 22 18.33 -14.43 17.60
N LEU A 23 17.28 -15.25 17.57
CA LEU A 23 16.47 -15.53 18.76
C LEU A 23 17.25 -16.26 19.86
N TYR A 24 18.17 -17.15 19.48
CA TYR A 24 18.92 -18.00 20.41
C TYR A 24 20.40 -17.60 20.55
N MET A 25 20.88 -16.58 19.83
CA MET A 25 22.28 -16.13 19.89
C MET A 25 22.68 -15.66 21.29
N ASP A 26 21.78 -14.98 22.00
CA ASP A 26 22.02 -14.40 23.33
C ASP A 26 21.28 -15.15 24.45
N ARG A 27 20.75 -16.34 24.18
CA ARG A 27 19.95 -17.12 25.14
C ARG A 27 20.67 -18.40 25.52
N ASP A 28 21.59 -18.31 26.46
CA ASP A 28 22.42 -19.43 26.85
C ASP A 28 21.64 -20.62 27.46
N ASP A 29 20.45 -20.41 28.08
CA ASP A 29 19.86 -21.45 28.95
C ASP A 29 18.41 -21.89 28.64
N ASN A 30 17.78 -21.39 27.57
CA ASN A 30 16.33 -21.61 27.34
C ASN A 30 15.97 -22.24 25.99
N VAL A 31 16.87 -23.01 25.39
CA VAL A 31 16.57 -23.73 24.14
C VAL A 31 15.70 -24.98 24.46
N PRO A 32 14.50 -25.12 23.87
CA PRO A 32 13.67 -26.30 24.09
C PRO A 32 14.22 -27.51 23.32
N PRO A 33 13.94 -28.76 23.77
CA PRO A 33 14.35 -29.97 23.05
C PRO A 33 13.70 -30.11 21.67
N ARG A 34 12.61 -29.37 21.43
CA ARG A 34 11.91 -29.35 20.14
C ARG A 34 11.51 -27.92 19.80
N VAL A 35 11.93 -27.45 18.64
CA VAL A 35 11.61 -26.13 18.10
C VAL A 35 10.65 -26.32 16.94
N LEU A 36 9.43 -25.76 17.05
CA LEU A 36 8.43 -25.82 16.00
C LEU A 36 8.52 -24.59 15.11
N VAL A 37 8.62 -24.81 13.80
CA VAL A 37 8.78 -23.75 12.81
C VAL A 37 7.73 -23.85 11.69
N PRO A 38 7.35 -22.74 11.05
CA PRO A 38 6.34 -22.74 9.98
C PRO A 38 6.86 -23.31 8.66
N ALA A 39 8.18 -23.27 8.44
CA ALA A 39 8.87 -23.84 7.28
C ALA A 39 10.24 -24.37 7.71
N TRP A 40 10.79 -25.32 6.95
CA TRP A 40 12.13 -25.83 7.21
C TRP A 40 13.16 -24.73 6.99
N PRO A 41 14.09 -24.48 7.94
CA PRO A 41 15.12 -23.49 7.74
C PRO A 41 16.14 -23.95 6.71
N ALA A 42 16.81 -22.98 6.08
CA ALA A 42 18.07 -23.25 5.40
C ALA A 42 19.07 -23.85 6.41
N ASP A 43 19.83 -24.85 5.98
CA ASP A 43 20.86 -25.51 6.80
C ASP A 43 20.37 -26.10 8.13
N GLN A 44 19.20 -26.75 8.12
CA GLN A 44 18.59 -27.37 9.31
C GLN A 44 19.58 -28.17 10.18
N ALA A 45 20.43 -29.00 9.57
CA ALA A 45 21.36 -29.86 10.30
C ALA A 45 22.36 -29.03 11.13
N VAL A 46 22.88 -27.94 10.56
CA VAL A 46 23.81 -27.03 11.22
C VAL A 46 23.13 -26.31 12.38
N LEU A 47 21.88 -25.87 12.18
CA LEU A 47 21.10 -25.21 13.24
C LEU A 47 20.74 -26.16 14.38
N GLU A 48 20.36 -27.41 14.10
CA GLU A 48 20.10 -28.42 15.13
C GLU A 48 21.35 -28.74 15.96
N GLU A 49 22.52 -28.83 15.31
CA GLU A 49 23.81 -29.06 15.98
C GLU A 49 24.20 -27.88 16.88
N TRP A 50 24.12 -26.65 16.35
CA TRP A 50 24.39 -25.45 17.12
C TRP A 50 23.44 -25.31 18.33
N LEU A 51 22.13 -25.44 18.12
CA LEU A 51 21.15 -25.38 19.21
C LEU A 51 21.34 -26.49 20.24
N SER A 52 21.73 -27.70 19.80
CA SER A 52 22.05 -28.81 20.73
C SER A 52 23.29 -28.51 21.56
N THR A 53 24.27 -27.81 20.99
CA THR A 53 25.49 -27.36 21.67
C THR A 53 25.15 -26.31 22.73
N VAL A 54 24.38 -25.28 22.37
CA VAL A 54 23.89 -24.25 23.31
C VAL A 54 23.09 -24.89 24.44
N ARG A 55 22.19 -25.83 24.13
CA ARG A 55 21.36 -26.52 25.12
C ARG A 55 22.11 -27.54 25.99
N GLY A 56 23.27 -28.03 25.56
CA GLY A 56 23.96 -29.18 26.16
C GLY A 56 23.25 -30.54 25.98
N SER A 57 22.19 -30.63 25.17
CA SER A 57 21.50 -31.88 24.84
C SER A 57 20.68 -31.75 23.56
N ARG A 58 20.38 -32.89 22.91
CA ARG A 58 19.79 -32.93 21.56
C ARG A 58 18.55 -32.04 21.40
N VAL A 59 18.57 -31.20 20.37
CA VAL A 59 17.47 -30.37 19.88
C VAL A 59 17.02 -30.90 18.52
N ARG A 60 15.71 -30.84 18.24
CA ARG A 60 15.17 -31.09 16.90
C ARG A 60 14.30 -29.93 16.43
N ILE A 61 14.46 -29.56 15.18
CA ILE A 61 13.58 -28.63 14.48
C ILE A 61 12.50 -29.44 13.78
N ASN A 62 11.25 -28.99 13.87
CA ASN A 62 10.11 -29.70 13.32
C ASN A 62 9.15 -28.74 12.63
N VAL A 63 8.66 -29.14 11.45
CA VAL A 63 7.50 -28.54 10.78
C VAL A 63 6.30 -29.49 10.96
N PRO A 64 5.39 -29.23 11.91
CA PRO A 64 4.21 -30.05 12.15
C PRO A 64 3.23 -29.96 10.97
N ALA A 65 2.92 -31.08 10.34
CA ALA A 65 1.89 -31.16 9.31
C ALA A 65 0.49 -31.47 9.87
N ARG A 66 0.40 -32.16 11.01
CA ARG A 66 -0.86 -32.61 11.66
C ARG A 66 -0.72 -32.78 13.17
N GLY A 67 -1.85 -32.94 13.87
CA GLY A 67 -1.90 -33.16 15.32
C GLY A 67 -1.72 -31.88 16.15
N ASP A 68 -1.44 -32.02 17.44
CA ASP A 68 -1.44 -30.89 18.39
C ASP A 68 -0.38 -29.84 18.09
N GLY A 69 0.79 -30.25 17.58
CA GLY A 69 1.82 -29.30 17.14
C GLY A 69 1.35 -28.40 15.99
N ARG A 70 0.49 -28.91 15.09
CA ARG A 70 -0.10 -28.09 14.01
C ARG A 70 -1.16 -27.13 14.56
N ARG A 71 -1.99 -27.59 15.51
CA ARG A 71 -2.97 -26.72 16.20
C ARG A 71 -2.28 -25.58 16.92
N LEU A 72 -1.17 -25.86 17.62
CA LEU A 72 -0.38 -24.83 18.30
C LEU A 72 0.18 -23.80 17.32
N LEU A 73 0.76 -24.23 16.20
CA LEU A 73 1.21 -23.32 15.16
C LEU A 73 0.07 -22.48 14.57
N GLN A 74 -1.12 -23.05 14.35
CA GLN A 74 -2.27 -22.30 13.85
C GLN A 74 -2.70 -21.18 14.80
N VAL A 75 -2.71 -21.45 16.11
CA VAL A 75 -3.02 -20.42 17.13
C VAL A 75 -1.95 -19.32 17.13
N VAL A 76 -0.67 -19.69 17.09
CA VAL A 76 0.43 -18.72 17.03
C VAL A 76 0.38 -17.90 15.73
N GLU A 77 0.11 -18.55 14.60
CA GLU A 77 -0.02 -17.90 13.29
C GLU A 77 -1.19 -16.92 13.27
N HIS A 78 -2.34 -17.30 13.82
CA HIS A 78 -3.49 -16.40 13.97
C HIS A 78 -3.14 -15.20 14.83
N ASN A 79 -2.54 -15.42 16.01
CA ASN A 79 -2.10 -14.35 16.91
C ASN A 79 -1.05 -13.44 16.27
N ALA A 80 -0.13 -14.00 15.49
CA ALA A 80 0.90 -13.25 14.76
C ALA A 80 0.27 -12.38 13.66
N ARG A 81 -0.69 -12.92 12.90
CA ARG A 81 -1.45 -12.14 11.90
C ARG A 81 -2.22 -11.01 12.54
N GLU A 82 -2.90 -11.26 13.66
CA GLU A 82 -3.59 -10.20 14.39
C GLU A 82 -2.63 -9.15 14.97
N ALA A 83 -1.51 -9.57 15.53
CA ALA A 83 -0.50 -8.66 16.06
C ALA A 83 0.12 -7.79 14.94
N PHE A 84 0.36 -8.39 13.77
CA PHE A 84 0.83 -7.69 12.58
C PHE A 84 -0.24 -6.71 12.05
N ALA A 85 -1.50 -7.13 11.99
CA ALA A 85 -2.61 -6.24 11.63
C ALA A 85 -2.74 -5.07 12.62
N ARG A 86 -2.66 -5.32 13.93
CA ARG A 86 -2.64 -4.27 14.96
C ARG A 86 -1.42 -3.36 14.85
N HIS A 87 -0.26 -3.89 14.46
CA HIS A 87 0.94 -3.09 14.21
C HIS A 87 0.75 -2.15 13.01
N LYS A 88 0.20 -2.66 11.89
CA LYS A 88 -0.23 -1.84 10.74
C LYS A 88 -1.25 -0.77 11.14
N LEU A 89 -2.25 -1.13 11.96
CA LEU A 89 -3.27 -0.20 12.46
C LEU A 89 -2.71 0.88 13.41
N LYS A 90 -1.75 0.55 14.28
CA LYS A 90 -1.06 1.52 15.14
C LYS A 90 -0.26 2.54 14.33
N ARG A 91 0.35 2.13 13.21
CA ARG A 91 1.01 3.06 12.28
C ARG A 91 0.02 4.00 11.60
N ALA A 92 -1.17 3.49 11.26
CA ALA A 92 -2.23 4.34 10.70
C ALA A 92 -2.71 5.41 11.71
N SER A 93 -2.71 5.15 13.03
CA SER A 93 -3.16 6.14 14.02
C SER A 93 -2.07 7.12 14.50
N ASP A 94 -0.78 6.79 14.39
CA ASP A 94 0.32 7.68 14.78
C ASP A 94 0.58 8.79 13.74
N PHE A 95 0.34 10.05 14.15
CA PHE A 95 0.59 11.23 13.32
C PHE A 95 2.05 11.31 12.85
N GLY A 96 3.01 10.99 13.73
CA GLY A 96 4.43 11.04 13.38
C GLY A 96 4.80 10.06 12.26
N SER A 97 4.25 8.84 12.31
CA SER A 97 4.44 7.84 11.24
C SER A 97 3.83 8.29 9.92
N ARG A 98 2.59 8.81 9.94
CA ARG A 98 1.92 9.29 8.71
C ARG A 98 2.67 10.45 8.06
N SER A 99 3.12 11.43 8.85
CA SER A 99 3.90 12.56 8.31
C SER A 99 5.21 12.09 7.68
N ARG A 100 5.92 11.13 8.29
CA ARG A 100 7.14 10.55 7.70
C ARG A 100 6.83 9.78 6.42
N ALA A 101 5.76 9.00 6.40
CA ALA A 101 5.35 8.21 5.23
C ALA A 101 5.00 9.10 4.03
N LEU A 102 4.27 10.20 4.27
CA LEU A 102 3.93 11.18 3.23
C LEU A 102 5.15 11.97 2.75
N ALA A 103 6.07 12.31 3.65
CA ALA A 103 7.33 12.95 3.28
C ALA A 103 8.18 12.03 2.40
N GLU A 104 8.39 10.79 2.82
CA GLU A 104 9.11 9.78 2.03
C GLU A 104 8.44 9.55 0.67
N LEU A 105 7.10 9.49 0.62
CA LEU A 105 6.37 9.36 -0.64
C LEU A 105 6.62 10.57 -1.56
N GLY A 106 6.60 11.79 -1.01
CA GLY A 106 6.94 13.00 -1.76
C GLY A 106 8.35 12.93 -2.35
N ASP A 107 9.33 12.57 -1.53
CA ASP A 107 10.74 12.47 -1.94
C ASP A 107 10.93 11.42 -3.04
N VAL A 108 10.36 10.22 -2.86
CA VAL A 108 10.47 9.11 -3.82
C VAL A 108 9.81 9.46 -5.16
N LEU A 109 8.69 10.18 -5.14
CA LEU A 109 7.99 10.62 -6.35
C LEU A 109 8.56 11.92 -6.95
N GLY A 110 9.54 12.55 -6.30
CA GLY A 110 10.12 13.84 -6.74
C GLY A 110 9.15 15.01 -6.63
N LEU A 111 8.19 14.95 -5.70
CA LEU A 111 7.24 16.03 -5.46
C LEU A 111 7.90 17.15 -4.63
N PRO A 112 7.58 18.43 -4.91
CA PRO A 112 8.16 19.55 -4.17
C PRO A 112 7.66 19.60 -2.70
N ILE A 113 6.48 19.02 -2.44
CA ILE A 113 5.84 18.99 -1.12
C ILE A 113 5.19 17.62 -0.95
N ALA A 114 5.22 17.10 0.29
CA ALA A 114 4.53 15.87 0.67
C ALA A 114 3.02 15.94 0.28
N PRO A 115 2.47 14.90 -0.38
CA PRO A 115 1.11 14.95 -0.89
C PRO A 115 0.09 14.72 0.22
N LEU A 116 -0.41 15.81 0.82
CA LEU A 116 -1.37 15.73 1.94
C LEU A 116 -2.76 15.28 1.49
N ARG A 117 -3.17 15.60 0.26
CA ARG A 117 -4.43 15.14 -0.33
C ARG A 117 -4.15 14.29 -1.56
N ILE A 118 -4.58 13.04 -1.53
CA ILE A 118 -4.39 12.09 -2.64
C ILE A 118 -5.76 11.62 -3.12
N GLU A 119 -5.98 11.68 -4.43
CA GLU A 119 -7.20 11.14 -5.07
C GLU A 119 -6.81 9.95 -5.94
N CYS A 120 -7.38 8.78 -5.66
CA CYS A 120 -7.13 7.54 -6.41
C CYS A 120 -8.38 7.11 -7.17
N TYR A 121 -8.19 6.65 -8.41
CA TYR A 121 -9.27 6.28 -9.33
C TYR A 121 -9.09 4.83 -9.80
N ASP A 122 -10.13 4.02 -9.67
CA ASP A 122 -10.21 2.64 -10.19
C ASP A 122 -11.42 2.46 -11.11
N ILE A 123 -11.30 1.58 -12.10
CA ILE A 123 -12.38 1.15 -12.98
C ILE A 123 -12.77 -0.28 -12.64
N SER A 124 -14.03 -0.43 -12.21
CA SER A 124 -14.62 -1.71 -11.85
C SER A 124 -15.73 -2.10 -12.84
N ASN A 125 -15.58 -3.29 -13.42
CA ASN A 125 -16.57 -3.87 -14.34
C ASN A 125 -17.53 -4.77 -13.53
N LEU A 126 -18.81 -4.38 -13.42
CA LEU A 126 -19.84 -5.13 -12.69
C LEU A 126 -20.60 -6.13 -13.56
N GLY A 127 -20.31 -6.16 -14.86
CA GLY A 127 -20.90 -7.06 -15.83
C GLY A 127 -20.41 -6.77 -17.25
N PRO A 128 -21.09 -7.30 -18.28
CA PRO A 128 -20.73 -7.07 -19.68
C PRO A 128 -20.94 -5.62 -20.14
N THR A 129 -21.91 -4.93 -19.55
CA THR A 129 -22.33 -3.57 -19.96
C THR A 129 -22.20 -2.52 -18.86
N ASP A 130 -22.19 -2.94 -17.60
CA ASP A 130 -22.22 -2.02 -16.47
C ASP A 130 -20.81 -1.75 -15.94
N LYS A 131 -20.37 -0.51 -16.10
CA LYS A 131 -19.09 -0.02 -15.60
C LYS A 131 -19.27 1.07 -14.57
N VAL A 132 -18.51 0.97 -13.49
CA VAL A 132 -18.48 1.96 -12.42
C VAL A 132 -17.03 2.30 -12.13
N ALA A 133 -16.76 3.59 -11.94
CA ALA A 133 -15.48 4.01 -11.38
C ALA A 133 -15.64 4.43 -9.93
N SER A 134 -14.65 4.13 -9.11
CA SER A 134 -14.50 4.62 -7.75
C SER A 134 -13.44 5.72 -7.73
N MET A 135 -13.68 6.73 -6.88
CA MET A 135 -12.67 7.69 -6.47
C MET A 135 -12.60 7.64 -4.95
N VAL A 136 -11.44 7.22 -4.45
CA VAL A 136 -11.12 7.26 -3.02
C VAL A 136 -10.19 8.42 -2.73
N VAL A 137 -10.30 8.93 -1.52
CA VAL A 137 -9.62 10.16 -1.10
C VAL A 137 -8.86 9.88 0.16
N PHE A 138 -7.57 10.18 0.16
CA PHE A 138 -6.74 10.19 1.35
C PHE A 138 -6.40 11.63 1.72
N GLU A 139 -6.47 11.93 3.00
CA GLU A 139 -6.10 13.22 3.58
C GLU A 139 -5.25 12.99 4.82
N ASP A 140 -4.08 13.62 4.89
CA ASP A 140 -3.09 13.45 5.97
C ASP A 140 -2.73 11.97 6.23
N GLY A 141 -2.69 11.18 5.14
CA GLY A 141 -2.36 9.75 5.16
C GLY A 141 -3.50 8.86 5.65
N LEU A 142 -4.72 9.39 5.80
CA LEU A 142 -5.90 8.66 6.25
C LEU A 142 -7.01 8.66 5.20
N PRO A 143 -7.79 7.57 5.08
CA PRO A 143 -8.93 7.55 4.19
C PRO A 143 -10.02 8.54 4.62
N LYS A 144 -10.38 9.48 3.75
CA LYS A 144 -11.43 10.48 3.94
C LYS A 144 -12.73 10.04 3.25
N ARG A 145 -13.38 9.04 3.84
CA ARG A 145 -14.58 8.37 3.28
C ARG A 145 -15.72 9.30 2.89
N THR A 146 -15.89 10.43 3.58
CA THR A 146 -16.92 11.43 3.25
C THR A 146 -16.75 12.03 1.85
N ASP A 147 -15.54 11.98 1.32
CA ASP A 147 -15.16 12.56 0.04
C ASP A 147 -15.12 11.52 -1.09
N TYR A 148 -15.40 10.25 -0.81
CA TYR A 148 -15.41 9.21 -1.84
C TYR A 148 -16.52 9.43 -2.83
N ARG A 149 -16.28 9.11 -4.10
CA ARG A 149 -17.29 9.21 -5.16
C ARG A 149 -17.33 7.94 -5.98
N LYS A 150 -18.53 7.62 -6.45
CA LYS A 150 -18.76 6.59 -7.45
C LYS A 150 -19.26 7.28 -8.71
N PHE A 151 -18.77 6.86 -9.86
CA PHE A 151 -19.15 7.39 -11.16
C PHE A 151 -19.74 6.25 -11.98
N GLU A 152 -21.02 6.40 -12.31
CA GLU A 152 -21.65 5.59 -13.35
C GLU A 152 -21.10 6.06 -14.70
N ILE A 153 -20.55 5.12 -15.48
CA ILE A 153 -19.97 5.38 -16.81
C ILE A 153 -21.06 5.16 -17.85
N LYS A 154 -21.32 6.18 -18.69
CA LYS A 154 -22.44 6.18 -19.64
C LYS A 154 -22.02 6.36 -21.08
N GLY A 155 -20.87 6.98 -21.32
CA GLY A 155 -20.41 7.36 -22.66
C GLY A 155 -19.60 6.29 -23.39
N VAL A 156 -19.33 5.15 -22.76
CA VAL A 156 -18.41 4.12 -23.29
C VAL A 156 -19.17 2.85 -23.63
N VAL A 157 -19.12 2.45 -24.90
CA VAL A 157 -19.72 1.20 -25.37
C VAL A 157 -18.69 0.08 -25.30
N GLY A 158 -19.01 -1.01 -24.59
CA GLY A 158 -18.15 -2.19 -24.47
C GLY A 158 -17.07 -2.07 -23.40
N GLN A 159 -16.11 -3.02 -23.41
CA GLN A 159 -15.07 -3.13 -22.38
C GLN A 159 -13.81 -2.29 -22.69
N ASP A 160 -13.98 -0.97 -22.77
CA ASP A 160 -12.84 -0.03 -22.87
C ASP A 160 -12.61 0.70 -21.54
N ASP A 161 -11.63 0.24 -20.76
CA ASP A 161 -11.30 0.81 -19.45
C ASP A 161 -10.54 2.15 -19.58
N PHE A 162 -9.83 2.37 -20.68
CA PHE A 162 -9.14 3.65 -20.93
C PHE A 162 -10.12 4.77 -21.20
N ALA A 163 -11.10 4.53 -22.08
CA ALA A 163 -12.17 5.49 -22.36
C ALA A 163 -13.02 5.77 -21.11
N SER A 164 -13.23 4.74 -20.28
CA SER A 164 -13.96 4.85 -19.01
C SER A 164 -13.22 5.73 -18.00
N MET A 165 -11.92 5.53 -17.85
CA MET A 165 -11.05 6.38 -17.03
C MET A 165 -11.04 7.83 -17.54
N GLU A 166 -10.92 8.02 -18.86
CA GLU A 166 -10.96 9.35 -19.48
C GLU A 166 -12.25 10.12 -19.17
N GLU A 167 -13.41 9.46 -19.29
CA GLU A 167 -14.72 10.08 -18.97
C GLU A 167 -14.75 10.56 -17.51
N VAL A 168 -14.32 9.70 -16.58
CA VAL A 168 -14.35 9.96 -15.14
C VAL A 168 -13.43 11.12 -14.76
N LEU A 169 -12.19 11.09 -15.23
CA LEU A 169 -11.21 12.14 -14.97
C LEU A 169 -11.67 13.48 -15.57
N ARG A 170 -12.19 13.50 -16.80
CA ARG A 170 -12.72 14.72 -17.42
C ARG A 170 -13.84 15.33 -16.58
N ARG A 171 -14.80 14.51 -16.14
CA ARG A 171 -15.91 14.96 -15.29
C ARG A 171 -15.42 15.52 -13.96
N ARG A 172 -14.45 14.86 -13.33
CA ARG A 172 -13.92 15.26 -12.03
C ARG A 172 -13.09 16.54 -12.10
N PHE A 173 -12.22 16.68 -13.10
CA PHE A 173 -11.38 17.86 -13.28
C PHE A 173 -12.16 19.08 -13.79
N ALA A 174 -13.19 18.89 -14.61
CA ALA A 174 -14.12 19.96 -14.96
C ALA A 174 -14.83 20.52 -13.71
N ARG A 175 -15.29 19.63 -12.81
CA ARG A 175 -15.87 20.04 -11.52
C ARG A 175 -14.84 20.71 -10.61
N LEU A 176 -13.62 20.19 -10.53
CA LEU A 176 -12.53 20.79 -9.74
C LEU A 176 -12.29 22.25 -10.16
N ARG A 177 -12.22 22.52 -11.46
CA ARG A 177 -12.08 23.89 -11.98
C ARG A 177 -13.27 24.79 -11.66
N ALA A 178 -14.49 24.26 -11.74
CA ALA A 178 -15.70 25.02 -11.42
C ALA A 178 -15.84 25.33 -9.91
N GLU A 179 -15.26 24.47 -9.07
CA GLU A 179 -15.29 24.61 -7.61
C GLU A 179 -14.11 25.41 -7.04
N ALA A 180 -13.05 25.61 -7.84
CA ALA A 180 -11.90 26.42 -7.47
C ALA A 180 -12.34 27.82 -7.01
N PRO A 181 -11.72 28.39 -5.96
CA PRO A 181 -12.00 29.76 -5.55
C PRO A 181 -11.74 30.69 -6.73
N GLN A 182 -12.80 31.28 -7.29
CA GLN A 182 -12.64 32.41 -8.21
C GLN A 182 -12.09 33.58 -7.38
N GLU A 183 -11.00 34.18 -7.83
CA GLU A 183 -10.35 35.33 -7.19
C GLU A 183 -11.33 36.51 -6.93
N GLU A 184 -12.49 36.54 -7.58
CA GLU A 184 -13.51 37.58 -7.47
C GLU A 184 -14.57 37.37 -6.36
N SER A 185 -14.31 36.55 -5.33
CA SER A 185 -15.28 36.44 -4.23
C SER A 185 -15.22 37.64 -3.27
N VAL A 186 -16.24 38.49 -3.38
CA VAL A 186 -16.56 39.65 -2.53
C VAL A 186 -16.32 39.35 -1.04
N PRO A 187 -15.63 40.25 -0.28
CA PRO A 187 -15.41 40.07 1.16
C PRO A 187 -16.76 40.04 1.91
N GLY A 188 -17.07 38.94 2.61
CA GLY A 188 -18.19 38.87 3.55
C GLY A 188 -19.24 37.78 3.30
N ALA A 189 -19.18 37.05 2.18
CA ALA A 189 -20.05 35.89 1.99
C ALA A 189 -19.44 34.65 2.67
N ALA A 190 -19.88 34.31 3.88
CA ALA A 190 -19.56 33.05 4.55
C ALA A 190 -20.10 31.86 3.74
N LYS A 191 -19.40 31.44 2.69
CA LYS A 191 -19.67 30.20 1.98
C LYS A 191 -19.21 29.05 2.87
N ARG A 192 -20.13 28.14 3.21
CA ARG A 192 -19.78 26.83 3.80
C ARG A 192 -18.60 26.25 3.00
N PRO A 193 -17.55 25.72 3.66
CA PRO A 193 -16.44 25.11 2.93
C PRO A 193 -17.02 24.04 2.00
N ARG A 194 -16.89 24.27 0.70
CA ARG A 194 -17.38 23.32 -0.31
C ARG A 194 -16.56 22.03 -0.12
N ARG A 195 -17.23 20.88 -0.03
CA ARG A 195 -16.54 19.58 -0.14
C ARG A 195 -15.71 19.66 -1.44
N PHE A 196 -14.40 19.44 -1.38
CA PHE A 196 -13.42 19.64 -2.48
C PHE A 196 -12.89 21.07 -2.74
N ALA A 197 -12.90 21.97 -1.74
CA ALA A 197 -12.38 23.34 -1.91
C ALA A 197 -10.88 23.45 -2.29
N TYR A 198 -10.12 22.36 -2.24
CA TYR A 198 -8.69 22.32 -2.56
C TYR A 198 -8.37 21.15 -3.52
N PRO A 199 -7.50 21.37 -4.51
CA PRO A 199 -7.09 20.33 -5.46
C PRO A 199 -6.30 19.21 -4.78
N PRO A 200 -6.29 17.98 -5.34
CA PRO A 200 -5.39 16.94 -4.86
C PRO A 200 -3.94 17.35 -5.09
N SER A 201 -3.06 17.00 -4.15
CA SER A 201 -1.61 17.14 -4.28
C SER A 201 -0.99 16.01 -5.11
N LEU A 202 -1.72 14.90 -5.26
CA LEU A 202 -1.34 13.76 -6.09
C LEU A 202 -2.60 13.05 -6.60
N VAL A 203 -2.61 12.76 -7.89
CA VAL A 203 -3.61 11.89 -8.55
C VAL A 203 -2.98 10.51 -8.76
N VAL A 204 -3.71 9.46 -8.39
CA VAL A 204 -3.30 8.07 -8.60
C VAL A 204 -4.35 7.39 -9.48
N VAL A 205 -3.92 6.68 -10.53
CA VAL A 205 -4.81 5.82 -11.33
C VAL A 205 -4.42 4.36 -11.13
N ASP A 206 -5.38 3.46 -10.86
CA ASP A 206 -5.15 2.01 -10.70
C ASP A 206 -4.90 1.34 -12.05
N GLY A 207 -3.69 1.53 -12.56
CA GLY A 207 -3.22 0.90 -13.77
C GLY A 207 -1.81 1.33 -14.15
N GLY A 208 -1.26 0.62 -15.13
CA GLY A 208 0.06 0.92 -15.68
C GLY A 208 0.06 2.14 -16.61
N ARG A 209 1.11 2.23 -17.43
CA ARG A 209 1.38 3.34 -18.36
C ARG A 209 0.18 3.79 -19.22
N GLY A 210 -0.65 2.85 -19.68
CA GLY A 210 -1.81 3.20 -20.51
C GLY A 210 -2.80 4.11 -19.79
N GLN A 211 -3.14 3.81 -18.53
CA GLN A 211 -4.07 4.63 -17.75
C GLN A 211 -3.42 5.95 -17.32
N LEU A 212 -2.14 5.92 -16.96
CA LEU A 212 -1.37 7.13 -16.67
C LEU A 212 -1.40 8.11 -17.85
N SER A 213 -1.16 7.62 -19.07
CA SER A 213 -1.16 8.45 -20.28
C SER A 213 -2.53 9.09 -20.56
N VAL A 214 -3.62 8.38 -20.26
CA VAL A 214 -4.97 8.96 -20.30
C VAL A 214 -5.10 10.10 -19.29
N ALA A 215 -4.65 9.89 -18.06
CA ALA A 215 -4.72 10.91 -17.02
C ALA A 215 -3.87 12.16 -17.36
N GLU A 216 -2.65 11.97 -17.87
CA GLU A 216 -1.78 13.06 -18.35
C GLU A 216 -2.47 13.89 -19.43
N ARG A 217 -3.07 13.24 -20.44
CA ARG A 217 -3.82 13.92 -21.50
C ARG A 217 -4.97 14.74 -20.94
N VAL A 218 -5.77 14.15 -20.05
CA VAL A 218 -6.96 14.81 -19.49
C VAL A 218 -6.59 15.99 -18.59
N LEU A 219 -5.49 15.91 -17.83
CA LEU A 219 -4.95 17.03 -17.06
C LEU A 219 -4.50 18.17 -17.97
N ALA A 220 -3.77 17.86 -19.05
CA ALA A 220 -3.31 18.83 -20.03
C ALA A 220 -4.50 19.53 -20.74
N GLU A 221 -5.51 18.77 -21.18
CA GLU A 221 -6.76 19.31 -21.75
C GLU A 221 -7.50 20.22 -20.76
N ALA A 222 -7.49 19.86 -19.47
CA ALA A 222 -8.11 20.67 -18.42
C ALA A 222 -7.28 21.92 -18.07
N GLY A 223 -6.01 22.02 -18.51
CA GLY A 223 -5.09 23.07 -18.12
C GLY A 223 -4.72 23.00 -16.64
N LEU A 224 -4.64 21.80 -16.08
CA LEU A 224 -4.31 21.54 -14.68
C LEU A 224 -2.89 20.96 -14.58
N ASP A 225 -2.05 21.61 -13.79
CA ASP A 225 -0.70 21.13 -13.46
C ASP A 225 -0.73 20.41 -12.12
N LEU A 226 -1.15 19.14 -12.14
CA LEU A 226 -1.25 18.28 -10.96
C LEU A 226 -0.35 17.06 -11.12
N PRO A 227 0.42 16.67 -10.09
CA PRO A 227 1.16 15.43 -10.12
C PRO A 227 0.24 14.22 -10.29
N VAL A 228 0.61 13.31 -11.19
CA VAL A 228 -0.15 12.09 -11.46
C VAL A 228 0.78 10.89 -11.58
N ILE A 229 0.36 9.75 -11.03
CA ILE A 229 1.07 8.47 -11.13
C ILE A 229 0.11 7.34 -11.51
N GLY A 230 0.63 6.34 -12.21
CA GLY A 230 -0.04 5.06 -12.40
C GLY A 230 0.44 4.06 -11.36
N LEU A 231 -0.47 3.36 -10.70
CA LEU A 231 -0.13 2.31 -9.74
C LEU A 231 -0.63 0.97 -10.28
N ALA A 232 0.29 0.05 -10.63
CA ALA A 232 -0.09 -1.24 -11.17
C ALA A 232 -0.08 -2.36 -10.10
N LYS A 233 -1.00 -3.33 -10.25
CA LYS A 233 -1.18 -4.45 -9.31
C LYS A 233 0.03 -5.38 -9.16
N ARG A 234 0.91 -5.47 -10.17
CA ARG A 234 2.10 -6.33 -10.10
C ARG A 234 3.22 -5.57 -9.39
N LEU A 235 3.62 -6.07 -8.21
CA LEU A 235 4.73 -5.54 -7.41
C LEU A 235 4.60 -4.08 -6.96
N GLU A 236 3.41 -3.48 -7.05
CA GLU A 236 3.19 -2.04 -6.82
C GLU A 236 4.11 -1.17 -7.70
N GLU A 237 4.29 -1.57 -8.96
CA GLU A 237 5.04 -0.76 -9.92
C GLU A 237 4.40 0.62 -10.06
N VAL A 238 5.19 1.66 -9.77
CA VAL A 238 4.76 3.04 -9.88
C VAL A 238 5.22 3.59 -11.22
N TYR A 239 4.28 3.95 -12.07
CA TYR A 239 4.54 4.59 -13.36
C TYR A 239 4.52 6.10 -13.17
N LEU A 240 5.62 6.75 -13.57
CA LEU A 240 5.77 8.20 -13.56
C LEU A 240 5.63 8.78 -14.98
N PRO A 241 5.06 9.99 -15.12
CA PRO A 241 5.04 10.78 -16.36
C PRO A 241 6.41 10.84 -17.04
N GLY A 242 6.43 10.60 -18.35
CA GLY A 242 7.64 10.69 -19.17
C GLY A 242 8.72 9.62 -18.90
N GLN A 243 8.52 8.67 -17.99
CA GLN A 243 9.50 7.63 -17.69
C GLN A 243 9.19 6.29 -18.40
N PRO A 244 10.19 5.67 -19.07
CA PRO A 244 10.00 4.43 -19.85
C PRO A 244 10.00 3.17 -18.98
N GLU A 245 10.45 3.25 -17.73
CA GLU A 245 10.44 2.14 -16.78
C GLU A 245 9.65 2.54 -15.52
N PRO A 246 9.01 1.58 -14.82
CA PRO A 246 8.37 1.87 -13.55
C PRO A 246 9.41 2.17 -12.47
N LEU A 247 9.07 3.09 -11.57
CA LEU A 247 9.79 3.32 -10.33
C LEU A 247 9.52 2.17 -9.37
N LEU A 248 10.58 1.48 -8.96
CA LEU A 248 10.52 0.43 -7.95
C LEU A 248 10.79 1.02 -6.58
N ILE A 249 9.74 1.13 -5.76
CA ILE A 249 9.87 1.59 -4.38
C ILE A 249 10.32 0.40 -3.50
N PRO A 250 11.34 0.56 -2.63
CA PRO A 250 11.81 -0.50 -1.75
C PRO A 250 10.68 -1.16 -0.94
N ARG A 251 10.67 -2.50 -0.95
CA ARG A 251 9.69 -3.30 -0.21
C ARG A 251 9.90 -3.09 1.30
N GLY A 252 8.89 -2.52 1.96
CA GLY A 252 8.94 -2.18 3.38
C GLY A 252 9.13 -0.68 3.68
N SER A 253 9.34 0.15 2.67
CA SER A 253 9.29 1.63 2.84
C SER A 253 7.90 2.09 3.30
N GLU A 254 7.86 3.22 4.01
CA GLU A 254 6.58 3.79 4.45
C GLU A 254 5.83 4.41 3.26
N ALA A 255 6.55 4.91 2.25
CA ALA A 255 5.99 5.36 0.98
C ALA A 255 5.19 4.26 0.27
N LEU A 256 5.76 3.05 0.15
CA LEU A 256 5.09 1.91 -0.48
C LEU A 256 3.84 1.50 0.31
N PHE A 257 3.92 1.52 1.64
CA PHE A 257 2.78 1.19 2.49
C PHE A 257 1.59 2.15 2.27
N VAL A 258 1.85 3.45 2.09
CA VAL A 258 0.81 4.43 1.77
C VAL A 258 0.13 4.10 0.44
N LEU A 259 0.90 3.81 -0.61
CA LEU A 259 0.35 3.46 -1.92
C LEU A 259 -0.47 2.16 -1.88
N GLN A 260 -0.01 1.15 -1.15
CA GLN A 260 -0.77 -0.09 -0.93
C GLN A 260 -2.10 0.17 -0.23
N HIS A 261 -2.10 1.00 0.81
CA HIS A 261 -3.34 1.34 1.52
C HIS A 261 -4.32 2.11 0.63
N ILE A 262 -3.81 3.03 -0.19
CA ILE A 262 -4.63 3.77 -1.16
C ILE A 262 -5.30 2.81 -2.15
N ARG A 263 -4.55 1.84 -2.68
CA ARG A 263 -5.07 0.85 -3.62
C ARG A 263 -6.07 -0.11 -2.96
N ASP A 264 -5.76 -0.62 -1.78
CA ASP A 264 -6.60 -1.60 -1.09
C ASP A 264 -7.97 -1.00 -0.65
N GLU A 265 -8.05 0.33 -0.53
CA GLU A 265 -9.30 1.06 -0.25
C GLU A 265 -10.08 1.44 -1.52
N ALA A 266 -9.43 1.46 -2.70
CA ALA A 266 -9.97 1.93 -3.98
C ALA A 266 -11.04 1.02 -4.61
#